data_AF-A0A913ZS87-F1
#
_entry.id   AF-A0A913ZS87-F1
#
_cell.length_a   1.000
_cell.length_b   1.000
_cell.length_c   1.000
_cell.angle_alpha   90.00
_cell.angle_beta   90.00
_cell.angle_gamma   90.00
#
_symmetry.space_group_name_H-M   'P 1'
#
loop_
_entity.id
_entity.type
_entity.pdbx_description
1 polymer ?
#
loop_
_entity_poly.entity_id
_entity_poly.type
_entity_poly.pdbx_seq_one_letter_code
_entity_poly.pdbx_strand_id
1 'polypeptide(L)'
;MHPSFRKKHVIKLLCRFCDSYVCRRGMKAVLLADTAVELYSTDSPISGKVSSVGKSYSTKKCTCKICDVACTSCGNILGYHVMLPCTSCLQSCNNGHLWIFNSNTVWAESRLNQSATEMLKWDSLPDAASEQDSELDEWDNYFQEMECCR
;
A
#
# COMPACT_ATOMS: atom_id res chain seq x y z
N MET A 1 -10.17 -11.06 6.29
CA MET A 1 -8.82 -11.57 5.95
C MET A 1 -8.59 -12.96 6.55
N HIS A 2 -8.11 -13.92 5.74
CA HIS A 2 -7.79 -15.30 6.16
C HIS A 2 -6.69 -15.32 7.25
N PRO A 3 -6.74 -16.23 8.26
CA PRO A 3 -5.83 -16.19 9.43
C PRO A 3 -4.33 -16.21 9.10
N SER A 4 -3.94 -16.85 8.00
CA SER A 4 -2.53 -16.91 7.57
C SER A 4 -1.95 -15.54 7.19
N PHE A 5 -2.79 -14.59 6.74
CA PHE A 5 -2.35 -13.24 6.36
C PHE A 5 -2.27 -12.30 7.57
N ARG A 6 -3.07 -12.55 8.61
CA ARG A 6 -3.10 -11.73 9.84
C ARG A 6 -1.76 -11.72 10.58
N LYS A 7 -1.02 -12.83 10.52
CA LYS A 7 0.31 -12.97 11.14
C LYS A 7 1.46 -12.39 10.31
N LYS A 8 1.18 -11.87 9.11
CA LYS A 8 2.20 -11.27 8.25
C LYS A 8 2.60 -9.91 8.81
N HIS A 9 3.83 -9.50 8.53
CA HIS A 9 4.32 -8.18 8.91
C HIS A 9 3.73 -7.10 8.02
N VAL A 10 3.55 -5.93 8.63
CA VAL A 10 3.16 -4.69 7.97
C VAL A 10 4.42 -4.00 7.48
N ILE A 11 4.39 -3.51 6.25
CA ILE A 11 5.50 -2.77 5.64
C ILE A 11 5.01 -1.40 5.18
N LYS A 12 5.91 -0.41 5.19
CA LYS A 12 5.72 0.87 4.49
C LYS A 12 6.27 0.74 3.08
N LEU A 13 5.64 1.42 2.13
CA LEU A 13 6.09 1.50 0.74
C LEU A 13 6.39 2.94 0.36
N LEU A 14 7.54 3.13 -0.29
CA LEU A 14 8.01 4.40 -0.81
C LEU A 14 8.14 4.30 -2.32
N CYS A 15 7.84 5.37 -3.05
CA CYS A 15 8.10 5.43 -4.48
C CYS A 15 9.61 5.37 -4.74
N ARG A 16 10.06 4.43 -5.57
CA ARG A 16 11.50 4.24 -5.89
C ARG A 16 12.13 5.41 -6.66
N PHE A 17 11.29 6.29 -7.22
CA PHE A 17 11.72 7.38 -8.10
C PHE A 17 11.83 8.74 -7.39
N CYS A 18 11.12 8.93 -6.29
CA CYS A 18 11.09 10.22 -5.57
C CYS A 18 11.00 10.09 -4.05
N ASP A 19 11.11 8.87 -3.52
CA ASP A 19 11.11 8.54 -2.09
C ASP A 19 9.85 8.97 -1.31
N SER A 20 8.81 9.43 -1.99
CA SER A 20 7.52 9.73 -1.36
C SER A 20 6.89 8.46 -0.79
N TYR A 21 6.47 8.50 0.47
CA TYR A 21 5.61 7.46 1.04
C TYR A 21 4.29 7.37 0.26
N VAL A 22 3.91 6.14 -0.08
CA VAL A 22 2.69 5.83 -0.84
C VAL A 22 1.77 4.85 -0.12
N CYS A 23 2.29 4.12 0.87
CA CYS A 23 1.52 3.19 1.70
C CYS A 23 2.20 2.98 3.06
N ARG A 24 1.42 2.92 4.15
CA ARG A 24 1.90 2.56 5.51
C ARG A 24 1.44 1.18 5.99
N ARG A 25 0.62 0.53 5.17
CA ARG A 25 -0.12 -0.71 5.46
C ARG A 25 0.08 -1.71 4.32
N GLY A 26 1.33 -1.92 3.92
CA GLY A 26 1.68 -2.86 2.87
C GLY A 26 1.81 -4.28 3.41
N MET A 27 1.64 -5.25 2.52
CA MET A 27 1.92 -6.66 2.75
C MET A 27 2.71 -7.20 1.56
N LYS A 28 3.77 -7.95 1.82
CA LYS A 28 4.49 -8.69 0.77
C LYS A 28 3.57 -9.73 0.12
N ALA A 29 3.52 -9.72 -1.20
CA ALA A 29 2.71 -10.59 -2.04
C ALA A 29 3.59 -11.23 -3.14
N VAL A 30 3.13 -12.35 -3.68
CA VAL A 30 3.80 -13.04 -4.78
C VAL A 30 2.75 -13.36 -5.84
N LEU A 31 3.09 -13.14 -7.11
CA LEU A 31 2.26 -13.56 -8.22
C LEU A 31 2.28 -15.10 -8.29
N LEU A 32 1.12 -15.74 -8.11
CA LEU A 32 1.04 -17.21 -8.17
C LEU A 32 1.42 -17.77 -9.56
N ALA A 33 1.20 -16.97 -10.61
CA ALA A 33 1.54 -17.35 -11.98
C ALA A 33 3.03 -17.14 -12.33
N ASP A 34 3.74 -16.32 -11.55
CA ASP A 34 5.15 -16.02 -11.73
C ASP A 34 5.75 -15.58 -10.39
N THR A 35 6.37 -16.53 -9.70
CA THR A 35 6.94 -16.29 -8.37
C THR A 35 8.24 -15.50 -8.39
N ALA A 36 8.83 -15.26 -9.57
CA ALA A 36 9.97 -14.36 -9.72
C ALA A 36 9.55 -12.88 -9.58
N VAL A 37 8.27 -12.58 -9.80
CA VAL A 37 7.73 -11.23 -9.63
C VAL A 37 7.29 -11.03 -8.17
N GLU A 38 8.13 -10.32 -7.43
CA GLU A 38 7.77 -9.83 -6.10
C GLU A 38 6.82 -8.64 -6.20
N LEU A 39 5.74 -8.69 -5.42
CA LEU A 39 4.73 -7.66 -5.35
C LEU A 39 4.51 -7.23 -3.90
N TYR A 40 3.86 -6.10 -3.75
CA TYR A 40 3.29 -5.67 -2.49
C TYR A 40 1.81 -5.38 -2.69
N SER A 41 0.99 -5.57 -1.65
CA SER A 41 -0.42 -5.21 -1.70
C SER A 41 -0.88 -4.49 -0.45
N THR A 42 -1.90 -3.65 -0.57
CA THR A 42 -2.49 -2.91 0.55
C THR A 42 -4.01 -2.84 0.46
N ASP A 43 -4.65 -2.75 1.61
CA ASP A 43 -6.06 -2.41 1.76
C ASP A 43 -6.33 -0.95 1.34
N SER A 44 -5.41 -0.04 1.68
CA SER A 44 -5.50 1.38 1.29
C SER A 44 -4.11 2.01 1.10
N PRO A 45 -3.85 2.66 -0.05
CA PRO A 45 -2.71 3.58 -0.16
C PRO A 45 -2.94 4.81 0.72
N ILE A 46 -1.89 5.63 0.89
CA ILE A 46 -2.02 6.94 1.53
C ILE A 46 -2.87 7.84 0.61
N SER A 47 -3.91 8.46 1.19
CA SER A 47 -4.80 9.35 0.46
C SER A 47 -4.01 10.45 -0.27
N GLY A 48 -4.32 10.67 -1.54
CA GLY A 48 -3.65 11.68 -2.36
C GLY A 48 -2.23 11.38 -2.80
N LYS A 49 -1.59 10.27 -2.37
CA LYS A 49 -0.22 9.89 -2.78
C LYS A 49 -0.16 8.96 -4.00
N VAL A 50 -1.29 8.32 -4.30
CA VAL A 50 -1.44 7.39 -5.42
C VAL A 50 -2.74 7.72 -6.16
N SER A 51 -2.70 7.72 -7.49
CA SER A 51 -3.88 7.96 -8.33
C SER A 51 -3.96 6.96 -9.48
N SER A 52 -5.18 6.59 -9.87
CA SER A 52 -5.45 5.79 -11.06
C SER A 52 -5.12 6.56 -12.33
N VAL A 53 -4.51 5.90 -13.31
CA VAL A 53 -4.06 6.52 -14.56
C VAL A 53 -4.53 5.71 -15.76
N GLY A 54 -5.03 6.41 -16.77
CA GLY A 54 -5.48 5.78 -18.01
C GLY A 54 -6.83 5.07 -17.89
N LYS A 55 -7.09 4.16 -18.83
CA LYS A 55 -8.34 3.39 -18.91
C LYS A 55 -8.16 2.06 -18.19
N SER A 56 -9.23 1.57 -17.56
CA SER A 56 -9.21 0.22 -17.02
C SER A 56 -9.15 -0.84 -18.13
N TYR A 57 -8.48 -1.94 -17.84
CA TYR A 57 -8.28 -3.06 -18.77
C TYR A 57 -8.39 -4.41 -18.03
N SER A 58 -8.38 -5.50 -18.79
CA SER A 58 -8.36 -6.86 -18.26
C SER A 58 -7.16 -7.60 -18.82
N THR A 59 -6.64 -8.58 -18.07
CA THR A 59 -5.56 -9.45 -18.55
C THR A 59 -6.14 -10.72 -19.17
N LYS A 60 -5.31 -11.53 -19.82
CA LYS A 60 -5.73 -12.85 -20.35
C LYS A 60 -6.02 -13.89 -19.25
N LYS A 61 -5.61 -13.63 -18.00
CA LYS A 61 -5.67 -14.61 -16.90
C LYS A 61 -7.00 -14.60 -16.16
N CYS A 62 -7.67 -13.45 -16.08
CA CYS A 62 -8.97 -13.31 -15.44
C CYS A 62 -9.74 -12.12 -16.01
N THR A 63 -11.04 -12.04 -15.72
CA THR A 63 -11.91 -10.95 -16.17
C THR A 63 -11.94 -9.75 -15.24
N CYS A 64 -11.03 -9.67 -14.25
CA CYS A 64 -10.89 -8.49 -13.40
C CYS A 64 -10.71 -7.23 -14.26
N LYS A 65 -11.28 -6.12 -13.81
CA LYS A 65 -10.94 -4.78 -14.33
C LYS A 65 -9.91 -4.17 -13.43
N ILE A 66 -8.75 -3.88 -14.00
CA ILE A 66 -7.62 -3.26 -13.32
C ILE A 66 -7.29 -1.92 -13.98
N CYS A 67 -6.73 -0.99 -13.23
CA CYS A 67 -6.25 0.29 -13.72
C CYS A 67 -4.84 0.53 -13.20
N ASP A 68 -3.94 1.06 -14.02
CA ASP A 68 -2.62 1.44 -13.54
C ASP A 68 -2.73 2.54 -12.49
N VAL A 69 -1.81 2.57 -11.54
CA VAL A 69 -1.73 3.61 -10.53
C VAL A 69 -0.34 4.23 -10.51
N ALA A 70 -0.28 5.54 -10.36
CA ALA A 70 0.97 6.30 -10.33
C ALA A 70 1.14 7.08 -9.04
N CYS A 71 2.40 7.34 -8.70
CA CYS A 71 2.78 8.30 -7.66
C CYS A 71 2.29 9.69 -8.05
N THR A 72 1.54 10.36 -7.19
CA THR A 72 1.09 11.74 -7.47
C THR A 72 2.22 12.76 -7.37
N SER A 73 3.30 12.43 -6.65
CA SER A 73 4.46 13.31 -6.49
C SER A 73 5.37 13.35 -7.73
N CYS A 74 5.52 12.24 -8.47
CA CYS A 74 6.43 12.18 -9.64
C CYS A 74 5.82 11.63 -10.93
N GLY A 75 4.58 11.14 -10.91
CA GLY A 75 3.88 10.62 -12.09
C GLY A 75 4.27 9.21 -12.54
N ASN A 76 5.30 8.59 -11.95
CA ASN A 76 5.70 7.23 -12.33
C ASN A 76 4.66 6.18 -11.90
N ILE A 77 4.40 5.21 -12.79
CA ILE A 77 3.53 4.07 -12.52
C ILE A 77 4.17 3.19 -11.43
N LEU A 78 3.40 2.86 -10.40
CA LEU A 78 3.84 2.05 -9.26
C LEU A 78 3.25 0.64 -9.29
N GLY A 79 2.13 0.44 -9.97
CA GLY A 79 1.43 -0.84 -10.04
C GLY A 79 0.03 -0.65 -10.56
N TYR A 80 -0.94 -1.37 -9.99
CA TYR A 80 -2.33 -1.32 -10.43
C TYR A 80 -3.33 -1.49 -9.28
N HIS A 81 -4.54 -0.96 -9.48
CA HIS A 81 -5.68 -1.16 -8.61
C HIS A 81 -6.72 -2.05 -9.29
N VAL A 82 -7.16 -3.09 -8.59
CA VAL A 82 -8.25 -3.98 -9.01
C VAL A 82 -9.59 -3.29 -8.76
N MET A 83 -10.04 -2.52 -9.74
CA MET A 83 -11.31 -1.76 -9.71
C MET A 83 -12.53 -2.68 -9.58
N LEU A 84 -12.56 -3.79 -10.32
CA LEU A 84 -13.64 -4.78 -10.28
C LEU A 84 -13.05 -6.19 -10.28
N PRO A 85 -12.97 -6.86 -9.11
CA PRO A 85 -12.52 -8.24 -9.05
C PRO A 85 -13.58 -9.18 -9.63
N CYS A 86 -13.17 -10.22 -10.36
CA CYS A 86 -14.07 -11.27 -10.82
C CYS A 86 -14.32 -12.33 -9.73
N THR A 87 -15.41 -13.08 -9.86
CA THR A 87 -15.82 -14.11 -8.89
C THR A 87 -14.74 -15.13 -8.60
N SER A 88 -14.04 -15.62 -9.63
CA SER A 88 -12.98 -16.63 -9.45
C SER A 88 -11.80 -16.11 -8.63
N CYS A 89 -11.40 -14.85 -8.84
CA CYS A 89 -10.35 -14.21 -8.03
C CYS A 89 -10.81 -13.98 -6.58
N LEU A 90 -12.06 -13.60 -6.36
CA LEU A 90 -12.63 -13.43 -5.02
C LEU A 90 -12.73 -14.75 -4.24
N GLN A 91 -13.05 -15.85 -4.92
CA GLN A 91 -13.15 -17.18 -4.33
C GLN A 91 -11.80 -17.87 -4.12
N SER A 92 -10.74 -17.37 -4.76
CA SER A 92 -9.37 -17.88 -4.57
C SER A 92 -8.78 -17.44 -3.23
N CYS A 93 -7.70 -18.08 -2.80
CA CYS A 93 -6.96 -17.65 -1.61
C CYS A 93 -6.25 -16.31 -1.88
N ASN A 94 -6.79 -15.22 -1.32
CA ASN A 94 -6.23 -13.87 -1.42
C ASN A 94 -6.29 -13.16 -0.05
N ASN A 95 -5.51 -12.08 0.12
CA ASN A 95 -5.52 -11.28 1.35
C ASN A 95 -6.58 -10.16 1.35
N GLY A 96 -7.39 -10.05 0.29
CA GLY A 96 -8.44 -9.03 0.13
C GLY A 96 -7.92 -7.66 -0.33
N HIS A 97 -6.61 -7.49 -0.51
CA HIS A 97 -6.04 -6.22 -0.95
C HIS A 97 -6.22 -6.06 -2.46
N LEU A 98 -6.76 -4.91 -2.87
CA LEU A 98 -7.03 -4.61 -4.29
C LEU A 98 -5.98 -3.70 -4.90
N TRP A 99 -5.15 -3.05 -4.09
CA TRP A 99 -4.04 -2.22 -4.54
C TRP A 99 -2.76 -3.03 -4.56
N ILE A 100 -2.12 -3.12 -5.73
CA ILE A 100 -0.94 -3.93 -5.96
C ILE A 100 0.19 -3.03 -6.47
N PHE A 101 1.37 -3.14 -5.87
CA PHE A 101 2.59 -2.41 -6.25
C PHE A 101 3.67 -3.37 -6.73
N ASN A 102 4.43 -2.96 -7.73
CA ASN A 102 5.54 -3.72 -8.26
C ASN A 102 6.82 -3.44 -7.45
N SER A 103 7.54 -4.49 -7.02
CA SER A 103 8.79 -4.32 -6.27
C SER A 103 9.88 -3.53 -7.03
N ASN A 104 9.80 -3.43 -8.37
CA ASN A 104 10.73 -2.63 -9.16
C ASN A 104 10.46 -1.12 -9.10
N THR A 105 9.30 -0.70 -8.60
CA THR A 105 8.84 0.70 -8.61
C THR A 105 8.63 1.27 -7.20
N VAL A 106 8.69 0.43 -6.17
CA VAL A 106 8.61 0.84 -4.76
C VAL A 106 9.70 0.20 -3.91
N TRP A 107 10.12 0.89 -2.86
CA TRP A 107 10.93 0.33 -1.77
C TRP A 107 10.02 -0.11 -0.62
N ALA A 108 10.39 -1.19 0.05
CA ALA A 108 9.68 -1.69 1.21
C ALA A 108 10.51 -1.53 2.49
N GLU A 109 9.89 -0.96 3.52
CA GLU A 109 10.48 -0.83 4.85
C GLU A 109 9.64 -1.57 5.88
N SER A 110 10.28 -2.35 6.74
CA SER A 110 9.59 -2.97 7.88
C SER A 110 9.04 -1.91 8.82
N ARG A 111 7.81 -2.12 9.30
CA ARG A 111 7.20 -1.27 10.32
C ARG A 111 7.30 -1.94 11.69
N LEU A 112 7.81 -1.21 12.68
CA LEU A 112 7.81 -1.66 14.06
C LEU A 112 6.46 -1.37 14.73
N ASN A 113 6.15 -2.12 15.79
CA ASN A 113 5.04 -1.82 16.69
C ASN A 113 5.30 -0.53 17.48
N GLN A 114 4.29 -0.06 18.24
CA GLN A 114 4.39 1.17 19.02
C GLN A 114 5.52 1.16 20.06
N SER A 115 5.88 -0.01 20.59
CA SER A 115 7.01 -0.16 21.53
C SER A 115 8.38 -0.22 20.85
N ALA A 116 8.45 -0.19 19.52
CA ALA A 116 9.66 -0.33 18.72
C ALA A 116 10.48 -1.61 19.01
N THR A 117 9.83 -2.66 19.53
CA THR A 117 10.51 -3.90 19.94
C THR A 117 10.35 -5.03 18.93
N GLU A 118 9.23 -5.04 18.19
CA GLU A 118 8.91 -6.10 17.23
C GLU A 118 8.34 -5.52 15.94
N MET A 119 8.42 -6.29 14.86
CA MET A 119 7.73 -5.94 13.62
C MET A 119 6.22 -6.02 13.80
N LEU A 120 5.53 -4.96 13.39
CA LEU A 120 4.08 -4.86 13.45
C LEU A 120 3.43 -5.92 12.55
N LYS A 121 2.43 -6.61 13.08
CA LYS A 121 1.65 -7.62 12.36
C LYS A 121 0.27 -7.08 12.00
N TRP A 122 -0.32 -7.64 10.96
CA TRP A 122 -1.63 -7.21 10.44
C TRP A 122 -2.79 -7.42 11.41
N ASP A 123 -2.73 -8.39 12.32
CA ASP A 123 -3.73 -8.55 13.39
C ASP A 123 -3.67 -7.47 14.47
N SER A 124 -2.52 -6.82 14.60
CA SER A 124 -2.22 -5.82 15.63
C SER A 124 -2.24 -4.40 15.04
N LEU A 125 -2.62 -4.26 13.77
CA LEU A 125 -2.61 -3.01 13.03
C LEU A 125 -3.92 -2.24 13.31
N PRO A 126 -3.86 -0.94 13.70
CA PRO A 126 -5.06 -0.13 13.93
C PRO A 126 -5.94 -0.03 12.68
N ASP A 127 -7.19 0.41 12.80
CA ASP A 127 -8.02 0.64 11.61
C ASP A 127 -7.42 1.71 10.70
N ALA A 128 -7.53 1.55 9.38
CA ALA A 128 -6.90 2.45 8.40
C ALA A 128 -7.36 3.91 8.52
N ALA A 129 -8.56 4.16 9.05
CA ALA A 129 -9.07 5.50 9.32
C ALA A 129 -8.31 6.20 10.47
N SER A 130 -7.81 5.43 11.45
CA SER A 130 -7.12 5.97 12.63
C SER A 130 -5.66 6.38 12.40
N GLU A 131 -5.10 6.10 11.21
CA GLU A 131 -3.70 6.42 10.86
C GLU A 131 -3.55 7.70 10.02
N GLN A 132 -4.65 8.33 9.62
CA GLN A 132 -4.63 9.54 8.78
C GLN A 132 -4.35 10.82 9.58
N ASP A 133 -4.61 10.80 10.89
CA ASP A 133 -4.48 11.98 11.76
C ASP A 133 -3.02 12.27 12.17
N SER A 134 -2.17 11.24 12.27
CA SER A 134 -0.86 11.40 12.95
C SER A 134 0.23 12.20 12.21
N GLU A 135 0.25 12.26 10.86
CA GLU A 135 1.34 12.97 10.13
C GLU A 135 1.00 14.42 9.75
N LEU A 136 -0.29 14.78 9.65
CA LEU A 136 -0.69 16.17 9.51
C LEU A 136 -0.44 16.92 10.83
N ASP A 137 -0.75 16.28 11.95
CA ASP A 137 -0.50 16.83 13.29
C ASP A 137 0.99 17.05 13.59
N GLU A 138 1.92 16.19 13.13
CA GLU A 138 3.35 16.38 13.42
C GLU A 138 3.99 17.55 12.65
N TRP A 139 3.63 17.73 11.37
CA TRP A 139 4.12 18.88 10.59
C TRP A 139 3.44 20.17 11.03
N ASP A 140 2.12 20.16 11.28
CA ASP A 140 1.42 21.34 11.78
C ASP A 140 1.96 21.74 13.17
N ASN A 141 2.23 20.79 14.08
CA ASN A 141 2.87 21.07 15.37
C ASN A 141 4.30 21.62 15.22
N TYR A 142 5.10 21.09 14.30
CA TYR A 142 6.45 21.61 14.04
C TYR A 142 6.43 23.06 13.54
N PHE A 143 5.48 23.42 12.66
CA PHE A 143 5.33 24.80 12.18
C PHE A 143 4.79 25.72 13.26
N GLN A 144 3.86 25.23 14.09
CA GLN A 144 3.25 25.99 15.17
C GLN A 144 4.23 26.24 16.34
N GLU A 145 5.18 25.33 16.60
CA GLU A 145 6.29 25.56 17.53
C GLU A 145 7.31 26.59 17.01
N MET A 146 7.57 26.65 15.69
CA MET A 146 8.47 27.66 15.10
C MET A 146 7.86 29.07 15.05
N GLU A 147 6.53 29.19 14.97
CA GLU A 147 5.82 30.49 14.98
C GLU A 147 5.66 31.07 16.40
N CYS A 148 5.76 30.27 17.46
CA CYS A 148 5.65 30.74 18.85
C CYS A 148 6.92 31.45 19.37
N CYS A 149 8.01 31.43 18.58
CA CYS A 149 9.29 32.08 18.93
C CYS A 149 9.57 33.38 18.15
N ARG A 150 8.54 34.08 17.65
CA ARG A 150 8.66 35.42 17.03
C ARG A 150 7.89 36.50 17.78
#